data_AF-A0A832D3G3-F1
#
_entry.id   AF-A0A832D3G3-F1
#
_cell.length_a   1.000
_cell.length_b   1.000
_cell.length_c   1.000
_cell.angle_alpha   90.00
_cell.angle_beta   90.00
_cell.angle_gamma   90.00
#
_symmetry.space_group_name_H-M   'P 1'
#
loop_
_entity.id
_entity.type
_entity.pdbx_description
1 polymer ?
#
loop_
_entity_poly.entity_id
_entity_poly.type
_entity_poly.pdbx_seq_one_letter_code
_entity_poly.pdbx_strand_id
1 'polypeptide(L)'
;MIPILKDEARRCKTKIRTVGWLEAGLLTPDVLQRFPYEEHPYNIALVLGLAEELGIDRDFALKEMADRVVPDLGVLKTFPAAPIRTRKLEFTNGMSANERFGTLNNWSRIGFDKQDYINDPGVWISTVVNNRADRVARSQVFARILVNDISADRHFLIGGNLSGLLGYIDDAWKEAFPRISLWKDVTQPNPEEALFNLERHAIRMRLPVFESLIKTHLKIMLSAQSCINNPDSFIPLWNNPDELQKHLQPYNLGEIESAIINTLKYELSIFHEYHQFRSEISKSSSHNAAQLNNQFRSLLQKWFNSKLVVIWDYHASGDEIVETIARHTPPGFYNRIMGIQNIKGTGLDFVYRWLAWEKCYKAAKLLRENATRITYQTLAPLASFNEFGVLCEEYVRETVLILKNSNPSLSPQINAELDRILEKLEATMSDIRRKISTTNKKKPTPFQWIWRYVEELLDADDAVRRRKHADMVYEDLIAQRINRDRAVAELQALTNRQKGGWLLKTIKQRTTT
;
A
#
# COMPACT_ATOMS: atom_id res chain seq x y z
N MET A 1 -21.56 -16.44 -14.72
CA MET A 1 -22.17 -15.62 -15.80
C MET A 1 -22.59 -16.41 -17.03
N ILE A 2 -21.99 -17.57 -17.35
CA ILE A 2 -22.27 -18.31 -18.60
C ILE A 2 -23.77 -18.50 -18.93
N PRO A 3 -24.66 -18.88 -18.00
CA PRO A 3 -26.08 -19.02 -18.30
C PRO A 3 -26.72 -17.72 -18.81
N ILE A 4 -26.42 -16.60 -18.15
CA ILE A 4 -26.91 -15.27 -18.52
C ILE A 4 -26.39 -14.87 -19.91
N LEU A 5 -25.10 -15.10 -20.18
CA LEU A 5 -24.49 -14.77 -21.48
C LEU A 5 -25.04 -15.65 -22.61
N LYS A 6 -25.38 -16.93 -22.32
CA LYS A 6 -26.02 -17.84 -23.29
C LYS A 6 -27.43 -17.36 -23.64
N ASP A 7 -28.22 -16.96 -22.66
CA ASP A 7 -29.58 -16.48 -22.90
C ASP A 7 -29.57 -15.18 -23.72
N GLU A 8 -28.65 -14.26 -23.43
CA GLU A 8 -28.52 -13.02 -24.19
C GLU A 8 -27.98 -13.27 -25.61
N ALA A 9 -27.02 -14.18 -25.78
CA ALA A 9 -26.56 -14.59 -27.11
C ALA A 9 -27.71 -15.16 -27.96
N ARG A 10 -28.59 -15.99 -27.38
CA ARG A 10 -29.79 -16.48 -28.08
C ARG A 10 -30.71 -15.34 -28.52
N ARG A 11 -30.95 -14.35 -27.66
CA ARG A 11 -31.76 -13.16 -27.99
C ARG A 11 -31.14 -12.34 -29.11
N CYS A 12 -29.82 -12.15 -29.07
CA CYS A 12 -29.07 -11.44 -30.11
C CYS A 12 -28.81 -12.28 -31.37
N LYS A 13 -29.27 -13.55 -31.42
CA LYS A 13 -29.00 -14.50 -32.50
C LYS A 13 -27.50 -14.69 -32.77
N THR A 14 -26.67 -14.60 -31.73
CA THR A 14 -25.23 -14.83 -31.78
C THR A 14 -24.86 -16.16 -31.15
N LYS A 15 -23.68 -16.69 -31.50
CA LYS A 15 -23.10 -17.88 -30.88
C LYS A 15 -22.22 -17.46 -29.70
N ILE A 16 -22.19 -18.29 -28.67
CA ILE A 16 -21.25 -18.16 -27.57
C ILE A 16 -20.39 -19.42 -27.49
N ARG A 17 -19.08 -19.24 -27.50
CA ARG A 17 -18.10 -20.30 -27.31
C ARG A 17 -17.45 -20.12 -25.95
N THR A 18 -17.28 -21.21 -25.21
CA THR A 18 -16.68 -21.20 -23.87
C THR A 18 -15.46 -22.10 -23.85
N VAL A 19 -14.44 -21.70 -23.10
CA VAL A 19 -13.31 -22.55 -22.77
C VAL A 19 -13.46 -23.05 -21.33
N GLY A 20 -13.12 -24.31 -21.10
CA GLY A 20 -13.27 -24.99 -19.83
C GLY A 20 -11.96 -25.59 -19.33
N TRP A 21 -12.10 -26.47 -18.33
CA TRP A 21 -10.97 -27.14 -17.70
C TRP A 21 -10.20 -28.04 -18.67
N LEU A 22 -10.87 -28.61 -19.68
CA LEU A 22 -10.25 -29.50 -20.65
C LEU A 22 -9.30 -28.72 -21.57
N GLU A 23 -9.78 -27.63 -22.18
CA GLU A 23 -8.95 -26.83 -23.10
C GLU A 23 -7.76 -26.20 -22.36
N ALA A 24 -7.97 -25.77 -21.11
CA ALA A 24 -6.90 -25.26 -20.26
C ALA A 24 -5.95 -26.38 -19.80
N GLY A 25 -6.47 -27.57 -19.48
CA GLY A 25 -5.69 -28.71 -19.01
C GLY A 25 -4.86 -29.40 -20.09
N LEU A 26 -5.20 -29.21 -21.37
CA LEU A 26 -4.40 -29.67 -22.51
C LEU A 26 -3.12 -28.84 -22.72
N LEU A 27 -2.97 -27.70 -22.02
CA LEU A 27 -1.73 -26.92 -22.03
C LEU A 27 -0.77 -27.50 -20.99
N THR A 28 0.18 -28.30 -21.48
CA THR A 28 1.17 -28.98 -20.63
C THR A 28 2.18 -27.99 -20.02
N PRO A 29 2.83 -28.33 -18.90
CA PRO A 29 3.79 -27.43 -18.24
C PRO A 29 4.93 -26.95 -19.14
N ASP A 30 5.43 -27.81 -20.04
CA ASP A 30 6.50 -27.47 -21.00
C ASP A 30 6.04 -26.43 -22.04
N VAL A 31 4.79 -26.50 -22.49
CA VAL A 31 4.19 -25.48 -23.36
C VAL A 31 4.07 -24.15 -22.61
N LEU A 32 3.59 -24.17 -21.37
CA LEU A 32 3.45 -22.97 -20.55
C LEU A 32 4.80 -22.30 -20.25
N GLN A 33 5.87 -23.09 -20.08
CA GLN A 33 7.23 -22.58 -19.86
C GLN A 33 7.82 -21.83 -21.07
N ARG A 34 7.28 -22.01 -22.28
CA ARG A 34 7.72 -21.23 -23.45
C ARG A 34 7.29 -19.76 -23.38
N PHE A 35 6.26 -19.44 -22.60
CA PHE A 35 5.81 -18.07 -22.46
C PHE A 35 6.83 -17.26 -21.65
N PRO A 36 7.04 -15.96 -21.97
CA PRO A 36 8.04 -15.13 -21.30
C PRO A 36 7.71 -14.83 -19.82
N TYR A 37 6.53 -15.25 -19.35
CA TYR A 37 6.05 -15.17 -17.98
C TYR A 37 4.99 -16.23 -17.72
N GLU A 38 4.66 -16.47 -16.46
CA GLU A 38 3.63 -17.42 -16.06
C GLU A 38 2.22 -16.92 -16.44
N GLU A 39 1.77 -17.31 -17.63
CA GLU A 39 0.40 -17.06 -18.09
C GLU A 39 -0.62 -18.04 -17.49
N HIS A 40 -1.85 -17.57 -17.35
CA HIS A 40 -2.93 -18.45 -16.87
C HIS A 40 -3.44 -19.33 -18.02
N PRO A 41 -3.50 -20.67 -17.87
CA PRO A 41 -3.88 -21.58 -18.96
C PRO A 41 -5.24 -21.27 -19.59
N TYR A 42 -6.20 -20.77 -18.80
CA TYR A 42 -7.52 -20.37 -19.32
C TYR A 42 -7.46 -19.15 -20.25
N ASN A 43 -6.50 -18.23 -20.07
CA ASN A 43 -6.32 -17.09 -20.97
C ASN A 43 -5.78 -17.57 -22.32
N ILE A 44 -4.78 -18.44 -22.29
CA ILE A 44 -4.21 -19.05 -23.51
C ILE A 44 -5.29 -19.86 -24.24
N ALA A 45 -6.01 -20.71 -23.52
CA ALA A 45 -7.10 -21.51 -24.10
C ALA A 45 -8.18 -20.62 -24.75
N LEU A 46 -8.53 -19.49 -24.13
CA LEU A 46 -9.48 -18.54 -24.69
C LEU A 46 -8.99 -17.94 -26.01
N VAL A 47 -7.71 -17.53 -26.08
CA VAL A 47 -7.13 -16.99 -27.31
C VAL A 47 -7.01 -18.06 -28.38
N LEU A 48 -6.68 -19.31 -28.04
CA LEU A 48 -6.71 -20.44 -28.97
C LEU A 48 -8.11 -20.69 -29.53
N GLY A 49 -9.14 -20.63 -28.67
CA GLY A 49 -10.54 -20.75 -29.12
C GLY A 49 -10.96 -19.62 -30.06
N LEU A 50 -10.45 -18.40 -29.85
CA LEU A 50 -10.64 -17.28 -30.77
C LEU A 50 -9.89 -17.49 -32.09
N ALA A 51 -8.64 -17.95 -32.03
CA ALA A 51 -7.81 -18.22 -33.20
C ALA A 51 -8.48 -19.25 -34.12
N GLU A 52 -9.01 -20.33 -33.55
CA GLU A 52 -9.77 -21.35 -34.28
C GLU A 52 -11.02 -20.77 -34.96
N GLU A 53 -11.76 -19.88 -34.29
CA GLU A 53 -12.94 -19.21 -34.88
C GLU A 53 -12.55 -18.31 -36.07
N LEU A 54 -11.34 -17.76 -36.05
CA LEU A 54 -10.77 -16.96 -37.14
C LEU A 54 -10.10 -17.81 -38.23
N GLY A 55 -10.12 -19.14 -38.12
CA GLY A 55 -9.48 -20.06 -39.07
C GLY A 55 -7.96 -20.09 -38.99
N ILE A 56 -7.39 -19.67 -37.86
CA ILE A 56 -5.95 -19.74 -37.59
C ILE A 56 -5.66 -21.09 -36.95
N ASP A 57 -4.64 -21.79 -37.47
CA ASP A 57 -4.19 -23.07 -36.91
C ASP A 57 -3.79 -22.94 -35.44
N ARG A 58 -4.19 -23.93 -34.63
CA ARG A 58 -4.05 -23.90 -33.17
C ARG A 58 -2.58 -23.92 -32.75
N ASP A 59 -1.77 -24.77 -33.36
CA ASP A 59 -0.36 -24.93 -33.01
C ASP A 59 0.45 -23.71 -33.48
N PHE A 60 0.12 -23.18 -34.65
CA PHE A 60 0.65 -21.91 -35.13
C PHE A 60 0.32 -20.75 -34.18
N ALA A 61 -0.95 -20.61 -33.77
CA ALA A 61 -1.36 -19.57 -32.84
C ALA A 61 -0.66 -19.70 -31.48
N LEU A 62 -0.55 -20.93 -30.95
CA LEU A 62 0.15 -21.21 -29.70
C LEU A 62 1.63 -20.83 -29.76
N LYS A 63 2.30 -21.24 -30.84
CA LYS A 63 3.72 -20.93 -31.09
C LYS A 63 3.95 -19.43 -31.23
N GLU A 64 3.14 -18.74 -32.04
CA GLU A 64 3.27 -17.29 -32.22
C GLU A 64 2.94 -16.51 -30.94
N MET A 65 1.97 -16.96 -30.15
CA MET A 65 1.71 -16.38 -28.82
C MET A 65 2.93 -16.52 -27.91
N ALA A 66 3.47 -17.73 -27.75
CA ALA A 66 4.62 -17.96 -26.88
C ALA A 66 5.84 -17.14 -27.32
N ASP A 67 6.11 -17.04 -28.62
CA ASP A 67 7.31 -16.40 -29.15
C ASP A 67 7.23 -14.87 -29.21
N ARG A 68 6.01 -14.30 -29.30
CA ARG A 68 5.83 -12.85 -29.56
C ARG A 68 5.08 -12.10 -28.48
N VAL A 69 4.43 -12.78 -27.53
CA VAL A 69 3.66 -12.07 -26.50
C VAL A 69 4.59 -11.16 -25.71
N VAL A 70 4.25 -9.88 -25.69
CA VAL A 70 4.90 -8.91 -24.82
C VAL A 70 4.08 -8.89 -23.54
N PRO A 71 4.70 -9.15 -22.37
CA PRO A 71 3.99 -9.12 -21.10
C PRO A 71 3.25 -7.81 -20.93
N ASP A 72 1.97 -7.89 -20.56
CA ASP A 72 1.22 -6.71 -20.15
C ASP A 72 1.91 -6.08 -18.92
N LEU A 73 1.83 -4.76 -18.80
CA LEU A 73 2.32 -4.03 -17.65
C LEU A 73 1.70 -4.55 -16.34
N GLY A 74 0.49 -5.12 -16.41
CA GLY A 74 -0.23 -5.70 -15.28
C GLY A 74 0.15 -7.12 -14.88
N VAL A 75 1.05 -7.81 -15.59
CA VAL A 75 1.46 -9.19 -15.26
C VAL A 75 1.99 -9.28 -13.83
N LEU A 76 1.68 -10.39 -13.15
CA LEU A 76 2.21 -10.67 -11.81
C LEU A 76 3.73 -10.74 -11.87
N LYS A 77 4.40 -9.72 -11.32
CA LYS A 77 5.85 -9.60 -11.37
C LYS A 77 6.39 -8.95 -10.11
N THR A 78 7.44 -9.56 -9.55
CA THR A 78 8.23 -8.99 -8.47
C THR A 78 9.49 -8.32 -9.04
N PHE A 79 9.71 -7.08 -8.66
CA PHE A 79 10.86 -6.28 -9.07
C PHE A 79 12.01 -6.43 -8.08
N PRO A 80 13.28 -6.22 -8.50
CA PRO A 80 14.41 -6.25 -7.58
C PRO A 80 14.24 -5.30 -6.39
N ALA A 81 14.69 -5.70 -5.20
CA ALA A 81 14.62 -4.85 -4.02
C ALA A 81 15.50 -3.58 -4.19
N ALA A 82 14.89 -2.40 -4.05
CA ALA A 82 15.57 -1.11 -4.14
C ALA A 82 16.03 -0.63 -2.75
N PRO A 83 17.30 -0.23 -2.57
CA PRO A 83 17.75 0.42 -1.35
C PRO A 83 17.23 1.86 -1.28
N ILE A 84 16.70 2.25 -0.12
CA ILE A 84 16.34 3.63 0.17
C ILE A 84 16.50 3.95 1.66
N ARG A 85 17.50 4.75 2.00
CA ARG A 85 17.80 5.28 3.33
C ARG A 85 17.77 4.17 4.36
N THR A 86 18.63 3.17 4.17
CA THR A 86 18.75 1.93 4.96
C THR A 86 17.56 0.96 4.90
N ARG A 87 16.50 1.28 4.15
CA ARG A 87 15.38 0.37 3.90
C ARG A 87 15.61 -0.38 2.61
N LYS A 88 14.91 -1.51 2.45
CA LYS A 88 14.79 -2.21 1.18
C LYS A 88 13.32 -2.28 0.78
N LEU A 89 12.98 -1.80 -0.41
CA LEU A 89 11.62 -1.87 -0.94
C LEU A 89 11.57 -2.88 -2.09
N GLU A 90 10.71 -3.89 -1.99
CA GLU A 90 10.41 -4.83 -3.07
C GLU A 90 8.95 -4.66 -3.48
N PHE A 91 8.71 -4.41 -4.75
CA PHE A 91 7.35 -4.30 -5.27
C PHE A 91 6.97 -5.54 -6.09
N THR A 92 5.77 -6.04 -5.84
CA THR A 92 5.10 -7.04 -6.66
C THR A 92 3.85 -6.42 -7.27
N ASN A 93 3.79 -6.40 -8.60
CA ASN A 93 2.62 -5.88 -9.31
C ASN A 93 1.52 -6.94 -9.41
N GLY A 94 0.46 -6.82 -8.62
CA GLY A 94 -0.74 -7.65 -8.72
C GLY A 94 -1.98 -6.89 -9.22
N MET A 95 -1.82 -5.70 -9.80
CA MET A 95 -2.93 -4.78 -10.09
C MET A 95 -3.84 -5.22 -11.25
N SER A 96 -3.45 -6.23 -12.02
CA SER A 96 -4.29 -6.83 -13.08
C SER A 96 -5.43 -7.68 -12.53
N ALA A 97 -5.24 -8.33 -11.37
CA ALA A 97 -6.32 -9.03 -10.68
C ALA A 97 -7.29 -8.01 -10.07
N ASN A 98 -8.55 -8.07 -10.49
CA ASN A 98 -9.59 -7.09 -10.17
C ASN A 98 -10.78 -7.71 -9.41
N GLU A 99 -10.58 -8.90 -8.87
CA GLU A 99 -11.57 -9.77 -8.27
C GLU A 99 -10.92 -10.56 -7.13
N ARG A 100 -11.72 -10.91 -6.12
CA ARG A 100 -11.22 -11.53 -4.88
C ARG A 100 -10.39 -12.78 -5.12
N PHE A 101 -10.84 -13.69 -6.00
CA PHE A 101 -10.14 -14.94 -6.23
C PHE A 101 -8.72 -14.74 -6.79
N GLY A 102 -8.55 -13.96 -7.87
CA GLY A 102 -7.23 -13.73 -8.45
C GLY A 102 -6.32 -12.90 -7.55
N THR A 103 -6.86 -11.91 -6.81
CA THR A 103 -6.06 -11.15 -5.84
C THR A 103 -5.51 -12.06 -4.74
N LEU A 104 -6.33 -12.93 -4.15
CA LEU A 104 -5.89 -13.84 -3.09
C LEU A 104 -4.96 -14.93 -3.61
N ASN A 105 -5.18 -15.42 -4.83
CA ASN A 105 -4.25 -16.34 -5.47
C ASN A 105 -2.87 -15.69 -5.66
N ASN A 106 -2.82 -14.46 -6.16
CA ASN A 106 -1.55 -13.72 -6.30
C ASN A 106 -0.88 -13.47 -4.94
N TRP A 107 -1.67 -13.14 -3.91
CA TRP A 107 -1.18 -12.95 -2.54
C TRP A 107 -0.49 -14.21 -2.00
N SER A 108 -1.11 -15.38 -2.18
CA SER A 108 -0.58 -16.67 -1.72
C SER A 108 0.60 -17.16 -2.58
N ARG A 109 0.53 -16.99 -3.91
CA ARG A 109 1.62 -17.37 -4.84
C ARG A 109 2.95 -16.70 -4.51
N ILE A 110 2.89 -15.45 -4.07
CA ILE A 110 4.09 -14.67 -3.71
C ILE A 110 4.43 -14.85 -2.21
N GLY A 111 3.67 -15.67 -1.49
CA GLY A 111 3.97 -16.06 -0.11
C GLY A 111 3.72 -14.97 0.94
N PHE A 112 2.88 -13.97 0.63
CA PHE A 112 2.51 -12.94 1.62
C PHE A 112 1.65 -13.50 2.76
N ASP A 113 0.87 -14.56 2.49
CA ASP A 113 0.07 -15.30 3.49
C ASP A 113 0.91 -16.13 4.47
N LYS A 114 2.15 -16.46 4.10
CA LYS A 114 3.09 -17.27 4.89
C LYS A 114 4.10 -16.44 5.69
N GLN A 115 4.14 -15.12 5.46
CA GLN A 115 5.11 -14.24 6.10
C GLN A 115 4.69 -13.92 7.54
N ASP A 116 5.43 -14.44 8.51
CA ASP A 116 5.15 -14.27 9.93
C ASP A 116 5.94 -13.10 10.50
N TYR A 117 5.27 -12.04 10.94
CA TYR A 117 5.94 -10.85 11.47
C TYR A 117 6.65 -11.07 12.82
N ILE A 118 6.34 -12.15 13.53
CA ILE A 118 7.00 -12.49 14.80
C ILE A 118 8.32 -13.21 14.52
N ASN A 119 8.30 -14.14 13.56
CA ASN A 119 9.48 -14.93 13.18
C ASN A 119 10.37 -14.22 12.13
N ASP A 120 9.78 -13.31 11.35
CA ASP A 120 10.46 -12.45 10.37
C ASP A 120 10.31 -10.95 10.74
N PRO A 121 10.79 -10.49 11.91
CA PRO A 121 10.50 -9.16 12.46
C PRO A 121 11.12 -8.00 11.66
N GLY A 122 11.99 -8.28 10.70
CA GLY A 122 12.53 -7.29 9.76
C GLY A 122 11.73 -7.14 8.47
N VAL A 123 10.67 -7.94 8.27
CA VAL A 123 9.86 -7.92 7.05
C VAL A 123 8.56 -7.14 7.28
N TRP A 124 8.46 -6.03 6.58
CA TRP A 124 7.27 -5.18 6.52
C TRP A 124 6.42 -5.55 5.32
N ILE A 125 5.09 -5.55 5.46
CA ILE A 125 4.15 -5.83 4.38
C ILE A 125 3.31 -4.60 4.11
N SER A 126 3.28 -4.17 2.86
CA SER A 126 2.44 -3.07 2.41
C SER A 126 1.57 -3.44 1.22
N THR A 127 0.42 -2.79 1.09
CA THR A 127 -0.34 -2.79 -0.17
C THR A 127 -0.41 -1.42 -0.79
N VAL A 128 -0.37 -1.34 -2.12
CA VAL A 128 -0.74 -0.13 -2.86
C VAL A 128 -2.06 -0.40 -3.58
N VAL A 129 -3.12 0.26 -3.12
CA VAL A 129 -4.49 0.12 -3.64
C VAL A 129 -4.77 1.26 -4.60
N ASN A 130 -4.81 0.99 -5.90
CA ASN A 130 -5.06 2.02 -6.92
C ASN A 130 -6.56 2.08 -7.29
N ASN A 131 -7.28 2.95 -6.60
CA ASN A 131 -8.72 3.06 -6.76
C ASN A 131 -9.12 3.91 -7.98
N ARG A 132 -10.32 3.65 -8.49
CA ARG A 132 -10.91 4.38 -9.62
C ARG A 132 -12.33 4.81 -9.32
N ALA A 133 -12.65 6.05 -9.68
CA ALA A 133 -13.98 6.62 -9.49
C ALA A 133 -15.06 5.92 -10.33
N ASP A 134 -14.71 5.47 -11.54
CA ASP A 134 -15.64 4.86 -12.49
C ASP A 134 -15.91 3.36 -12.25
N ARG A 135 -15.35 2.76 -11.17
CA ARG A 135 -15.39 1.31 -10.92
C ARG A 135 -15.84 0.94 -9.51
N VAL A 136 -16.98 1.48 -9.08
CA VAL A 136 -17.56 1.31 -7.73
C VAL A 136 -17.61 -0.14 -7.24
N ALA A 137 -18.11 -1.07 -8.06
CA ALA A 137 -18.22 -2.48 -7.67
C ALA A 137 -16.84 -3.09 -7.31
N ARG A 138 -15.77 -2.67 -7.97
CA ARG A 138 -14.41 -3.14 -7.63
C ARG A 138 -13.94 -2.52 -6.33
N SER A 139 -14.20 -1.23 -6.11
CA SER A 139 -13.87 -0.57 -4.84
C SER A 139 -14.48 -1.29 -3.64
N GLN A 140 -15.74 -1.75 -3.77
CA GLN A 140 -16.41 -2.55 -2.73
C GLN A 140 -15.75 -3.92 -2.53
N VAL A 141 -15.39 -4.62 -3.61
CA VAL A 141 -14.67 -5.90 -3.53
C VAL A 141 -13.33 -5.72 -2.81
N PHE A 142 -12.54 -4.71 -3.19
CA PHE A 142 -11.24 -4.47 -2.58
C PHE A 142 -11.33 -4.01 -1.12
N ALA A 143 -12.32 -3.18 -0.77
CA ALA A 143 -12.59 -2.84 0.63
C ALA A 143 -12.82 -4.11 1.49
N ARG A 144 -13.59 -5.08 0.99
CA ARG A 144 -13.80 -6.37 1.66
C ARG A 144 -12.53 -7.20 1.74
N ILE A 145 -11.68 -7.19 0.70
CA ILE A 145 -10.39 -7.89 0.70
C ILE A 145 -9.48 -7.35 1.80
N LEU A 146 -9.35 -6.02 1.90
CA LEU A 146 -8.50 -5.38 2.91
C LEU A 146 -8.95 -5.75 4.33
N VAL A 147 -10.26 -5.75 4.60
CA VAL A 147 -10.80 -6.03 5.94
C VAL A 147 -10.80 -7.52 6.28
N ASN A 148 -11.23 -8.37 5.34
CA ASN A 148 -11.56 -9.77 5.64
C ASN A 148 -10.50 -10.78 5.23
N ASP A 149 -9.56 -10.44 4.35
CA ASP A 149 -8.76 -11.46 3.67
C ASP A 149 -7.25 -11.31 3.86
N ILE A 150 -6.71 -10.11 3.70
CA ILE A 150 -5.27 -9.89 3.72
C ILE A 150 -4.78 -9.27 5.03
N SER A 151 -3.50 -9.47 5.33
CA SER A 151 -2.83 -8.93 6.50
C SER A 151 -1.61 -8.12 6.06
N ALA A 152 -1.58 -6.84 6.38
CA ALA A 152 -0.48 -5.94 6.04
C ALA A 152 -0.23 -4.94 7.16
N ASP A 153 0.98 -4.41 7.24
CA ASP A 153 1.39 -3.39 8.21
C ASP A 153 0.90 -1.99 7.78
N ARG A 154 0.81 -1.76 6.46
CA ARG A 154 0.29 -0.52 5.86
C ARG A 154 -0.51 -0.76 4.58
N HIS A 155 -1.52 0.08 4.36
CA HIS A 155 -2.28 0.15 3.10
C HIS A 155 -2.20 1.57 2.53
N PHE A 156 -1.51 1.72 1.41
CA PHE A 156 -1.42 2.99 0.67
C PHE A 156 -2.58 3.07 -0.31
N LEU A 157 -3.45 4.05 -0.14
CA LEU A 157 -4.60 4.27 -1.02
C LEU A 157 -4.27 5.41 -1.98
N ILE A 158 -4.29 5.12 -3.28
CA ILE A 158 -3.93 6.06 -4.36
C ILE A 158 -5.00 6.09 -5.45
N GLY A 159 -4.98 7.11 -6.30
CA GLY A 159 -5.88 7.21 -7.44
C GLY A 159 -7.17 7.95 -7.10
N GLY A 160 -8.26 7.59 -7.77
CA GLY A 160 -9.52 8.35 -7.73
C GLY A 160 -10.51 7.86 -6.67
N ASN A 161 -11.44 8.73 -6.26
CA ASN A 161 -12.55 8.41 -5.34
C ASN A 161 -12.11 7.73 -4.03
N LEU A 162 -11.05 8.25 -3.39
CA LEU A 162 -10.52 7.68 -2.16
C LEU A 162 -11.48 7.83 -0.97
N SER A 163 -12.25 8.92 -0.91
CA SER A 163 -13.32 9.08 0.09
C SER A 163 -14.39 7.99 -0.03
N GLY A 164 -14.77 7.62 -1.26
CA GLY A 164 -15.70 6.52 -1.49
C GLY A 164 -15.11 5.17 -1.07
N LEU A 165 -13.83 4.92 -1.39
CA LEU A 165 -13.15 3.69 -0.95
C LEU A 165 -13.11 3.58 0.58
N LEU A 166 -12.81 4.66 1.30
CA LEU A 166 -12.85 4.68 2.76
C LEU A 166 -14.25 4.36 3.29
N GLY A 167 -15.30 4.92 2.69
CA GLY A 167 -16.68 4.57 3.04
C GLY A 167 -16.98 3.08 2.85
N TYR A 168 -16.52 2.48 1.75
CA TYR A 168 -16.69 1.04 1.53
C TYR A 168 -15.87 0.17 2.49
N ILE A 169 -14.72 0.65 2.97
CA ILE A 169 -13.94 -0.01 4.02
C ILE A 169 -14.73 0.00 5.34
N ASP A 170 -15.33 1.14 5.69
CA ASP A 170 -16.18 1.24 6.88
C ASP A 170 -17.42 0.33 6.77
N ASP A 171 -18.04 0.25 5.60
CA ASP A 171 -19.15 -0.67 5.36
C ASP A 171 -18.70 -2.14 5.47
N ALA A 172 -17.52 -2.50 4.95
CA ALA A 172 -16.96 -3.83 5.10
C ALA A 172 -16.69 -4.17 6.59
N TRP A 173 -16.30 -3.20 7.42
CA TRP A 173 -16.19 -3.38 8.87
C TRP A 173 -17.54 -3.60 9.54
N LYS A 174 -18.56 -2.80 9.22
CA LYS A 174 -19.93 -2.98 9.74
C LYS A 174 -20.49 -4.36 9.42
N GLU A 175 -20.22 -4.87 8.22
CA GLU A 175 -20.60 -6.22 7.82
C GLU A 175 -19.79 -7.31 8.54
N ALA A 176 -18.53 -7.04 8.90
CA ALA A 176 -17.68 -7.99 9.61
C ALA A 176 -18.00 -8.07 11.10
N PHE A 177 -18.41 -6.97 11.74
CA PHE A 177 -18.63 -6.88 13.19
C PHE A 177 -19.51 -7.98 13.79
N PRO A 178 -20.65 -8.40 13.20
CA PRO A 178 -21.46 -9.48 13.77
C PRO A 178 -20.71 -10.80 13.91
N ARG A 179 -19.65 -11.01 13.12
CA ARG A 179 -18.82 -12.22 13.13
C ARG A 179 -17.57 -12.11 14.02
N ILE A 180 -17.30 -10.91 14.55
CA ILE A 180 -16.14 -10.63 15.39
C ILE A 180 -16.63 -10.44 16.82
N SER A 181 -16.12 -11.26 17.74
CA SER A 181 -16.49 -11.21 19.15
C SER A 181 -15.33 -11.69 20.03
N LEU A 182 -15.26 -11.16 21.24
CA LEU A 182 -14.37 -11.67 22.30
C LEU A 182 -14.82 -13.06 22.80
N TRP A 183 -16.13 -13.31 22.83
CA TRP A 183 -16.73 -14.54 23.36
C TRP A 183 -17.65 -15.19 22.34
N LYS A 184 -17.72 -16.53 22.33
CA LYS A 184 -18.78 -17.28 21.63
C LYS A 184 -20.16 -16.98 22.21
N ASP A 185 -20.27 -16.90 23.54
CA ASP A 185 -21.48 -16.52 24.26
C ASP A 185 -21.16 -15.35 25.19
N VAL A 186 -21.71 -14.18 24.87
CA VAL A 186 -21.50 -12.94 25.64
C VAL A 186 -22.16 -13.01 27.02
N THR A 187 -23.14 -13.89 27.22
CA THR A 187 -23.83 -14.07 28.52
C THR A 187 -23.00 -14.86 29.53
N GLN A 188 -22.03 -15.65 29.04
CA GLN A 188 -21.11 -16.44 29.85
C GLN A 188 -19.65 -16.09 29.50
N PRO A 189 -19.17 -14.88 29.87
CA PRO A 189 -17.84 -14.44 29.48
C PRO A 189 -16.75 -15.29 30.13
N ASN A 190 -15.89 -15.86 29.31
CA ASN A 190 -14.65 -16.49 29.73
C ASN A 190 -13.46 -15.56 29.41
N PRO A 191 -12.70 -15.07 30.41
CA PRO A 191 -11.53 -14.23 30.19
C PRO A 191 -10.45 -14.91 29.32
N GLU A 192 -10.19 -16.21 29.47
CA GLU A 192 -9.17 -16.90 28.68
C GLU A 192 -9.52 -16.94 27.19
N GLU A 193 -10.79 -17.19 26.87
CA GLU A 193 -11.30 -17.16 25.49
C GLU A 193 -11.18 -15.75 24.88
N ALA A 194 -11.56 -14.72 25.64
CA ALA A 194 -11.46 -13.33 25.20
C ALA A 194 -10.02 -12.90 24.94
N LEU A 195 -9.09 -13.28 25.82
CA LEU A 195 -7.67 -13.01 25.65
C LEU A 195 -7.11 -13.74 24.42
N PHE A 196 -7.49 -15.00 24.19
CA PHE A 196 -7.12 -15.74 23.00
C PHE A 196 -7.63 -15.06 21.72
N ASN A 197 -8.90 -14.62 21.69
CA ASN A 197 -9.48 -13.94 20.54
C ASN A 197 -8.84 -12.56 20.30
N LEU A 198 -8.58 -11.79 21.36
CA LEU A 198 -7.87 -10.52 21.27
C LEU A 198 -6.48 -10.71 20.63
N GLU A 199 -5.69 -11.66 21.15
CA GLU A 199 -4.35 -11.95 20.64
C GLU A 199 -4.38 -12.43 19.19
N ARG A 200 -5.30 -13.35 18.85
CA ARG A 200 -5.49 -13.83 17.48
C ARG A 200 -5.75 -12.69 16.50
N HIS A 201 -6.58 -11.72 16.88
CA HIS A 201 -6.87 -10.57 16.03
C HIS A 201 -5.67 -9.60 15.97
N ALA A 202 -4.93 -9.40 17.06
CA ALA A 202 -3.71 -8.60 17.06
C ALA A 202 -2.63 -9.20 16.14
N ILE A 203 -2.42 -10.52 16.19
CA ILE A 203 -1.50 -11.26 15.31
C ILE A 203 -1.96 -11.17 13.86
N ARG A 204 -3.25 -11.39 13.58
CA ARG A 204 -3.81 -11.22 12.24
C ARG A 204 -3.62 -9.80 11.72
N MET A 205 -3.63 -8.81 12.59
CA MET A 205 -3.33 -7.41 12.27
C MET A 205 -1.86 -7.07 12.44
N ARG A 206 -0.92 -8.02 12.57
CA ARG A 206 0.53 -7.76 12.66
C ARG A 206 0.87 -6.64 13.68
N LEU A 207 0.17 -6.60 14.81
CA LEU A 207 0.32 -5.50 15.76
C LEU A 207 1.55 -5.73 16.67
N PRO A 208 2.30 -4.68 17.03
CA PRO A 208 3.45 -4.74 17.92
C PRO A 208 3.02 -4.86 19.38
N VAL A 209 2.43 -6.00 19.77
CA VAL A 209 1.85 -6.21 21.11
C VAL A 209 2.77 -6.97 22.07
N PHE A 210 3.91 -7.46 21.57
CA PHE A 210 4.91 -8.18 22.34
C PHE A 210 6.13 -7.31 22.60
N GLU A 211 6.59 -7.25 23.85
CA GLU A 211 7.77 -6.48 24.25
C GLU A 211 9.04 -6.94 23.49
N SER A 212 9.22 -8.26 23.34
CA SER A 212 10.33 -8.85 22.60
C SER A 212 10.37 -8.42 21.14
N LEU A 213 9.19 -8.23 20.53
CA LEU A 213 9.07 -7.79 19.14
C LEU A 213 9.50 -6.33 18.99
N ILE A 214 9.02 -5.43 19.85
CA ILE A 214 9.39 -3.99 19.82
C ILE A 214 10.89 -3.82 20.04
N LYS A 215 11.47 -4.56 21.00
CA LYS A 215 12.93 -4.57 21.22
C LYS A 215 13.67 -5.04 19.97
N THR A 216 13.18 -6.08 19.30
CA THR A 216 13.77 -6.59 18.06
C THR A 216 13.66 -5.56 16.93
N HIS A 217 12.51 -4.90 16.76
CA HIS A 217 12.33 -3.82 15.79
C HIS A 217 13.30 -2.67 16.03
N LEU A 218 13.43 -2.21 17.28
CA LEU A 218 14.41 -1.19 17.65
C LEU A 218 15.84 -1.63 17.30
N LYS A 219 16.21 -2.88 17.63
CA LYS A 219 17.52 -3.44 17.26
C LYS A 219 17.75 -3.42 15.76
N ILE A 220 16.77 -3.83 14.95
CA ILE A 220 16.86 -3.84 13.48
C ILE A 220 17.09 -2.42 12.95
N MET A 221 16.29 -1.45 13.42
CA MET A 221 16.40 -0.05 13.00
C MET A 221 17.80 0.52 13.31
N LEU A 222 18.34 0.24 14.49
CA LEU A 222 19.65 0.72 14.92
C LEU A 222 20.81 0.00 14.22
N SER A 223 20.72 -1.32 14.05
CA SER A 223 21.76 -2.14 13.40
C SER A 223 21.95 -1.80 11.93
N ALA A 224 20.93 -1.22 11.29
CA ALA A 224 21.02 -0.77 9.90
C ALA A 224 21.83 0.53 9.73
N GLN A 225 22.19 1.21 10.82
CA GLN A 225 22.94 2.47 10.78
C GLN A 225 24.43 2.21 10.97
N SER A 226 25.22 2.44 9.92
CA SER A 226 26.65 2.11 9.90
C SER A 226 27.49 2.82 10.97
N CYS A 227 27.02 3.95 11.50
CA CYS A 227 27.69 4.69 12.57
C CYS A 227 27.38 4.15 13.98
N ILE A 228 26.42 3.23 14.14
CA ILE A 228 26.06 2.64 15.43
C ILE A 228 26.76 1.27 15.55
N ASN A 229 27.85 1.23 16.30
CA ASN A 229 28.65 0.01 16.45
C ASN A 229 28.07 -1.01 17.44
N ASN A 230 27.28 -0.55 18.44
CA ASN A 230 26.69 -1.40 19.47
C ASN A 230 25.18 -1.10 19.64
N PRO A 231 24.31 -1.63 18.77
CA PRO A 231 22.87 -1.39 18.85
C PRO A 231 22.24 -1.96 20.13
N ASP A 232 22.84 -3.00 20.73
CA ASP A 232 22.33 -3.65 21.93
C ASP A 232 22.35 -2.72 23.17
N SER A 233 23.23 -1.71 23.22
CA SER A 233 23.26 -0.76 24.35
C SER A 233 22.02 0.13 24.45
N PHE A 234 21.23 0.25 23.38
CA PHE A 234 20.04 1.11 23.33
C PHE A 234 18.75 0.34 23.63
N ILE A 235 18.77 -0.99 23.60
CA ILE A 235 17.58 -1.83 23.82
C ILE A 235 16.94 -1.63 25.18
N PRO A 236 17.66 -1.35 26.29
CA PRO A 236 17.03 -0.97 27.55
C PRO A 236 16.13 0.27 27.46
N LEU A 237 16.34 1.16 26.48
CA LEU A 237 15.56 2.40 26.27
C LEU A 237 14.30 2.18 25.42
N TRP A 238 13.93 0.94 25.10
CA TRP A 238 12.81 0.61 24.22
C TRP A 238 11.47 1.23 24.65
N ASN A 239 11.26 1.46 25.95
CA ASN A 239 10.03 2.07 26.48
C ASN A 239 10.18 3.57 26.80
N ASN A 240 11.33 4.18 26.48
CA ASN A 240 11.59 5.60 26.73
C ASN A 240 12.13 6.30 25.46
N PRO A 241 11.25 6.64 24.49
CA PRO A 241 11.65 7.25 23.23
C PRO A 241 12.36 8.60 23.39
N ASP A 242 12.03 9.38 24.42
CA ASP A 242 12.62 10.71 24.62
C ASP A 242 14.05 10.60 25.17
N GLU A 243 14.33 9.60 26.02
CA GLU A 243 15.69 9.27 26.44
C GLU A 243 16.50 8.67 25.29
N LEU A 244 15.92 7.71 24.54
CA LEU A 244 16.54 7.16 23.33
C LEU A 244 16.95 8.27 22.36
N GLN A 245 16.09 9.26 22.13
CA GLN A 245 16.40 10.39 21.25
C GLN A 245 17.66 11.14 21.70
N LYS A 246 17.79 11.45 23.00
CA LYS A 246 18.99 12.12 23.54
C LYS A 246 20.26 11.30 23.31
N HIS A 247 20.16 9.98 23.43
CA HIS A 247 21.29 9.08 23.18
C HIS A 247 21.64 8.92 21.69
N LEU A 248 20.69 9.18 20.77
CA LEU A 248 20.93 9.13 19.33
C LEU A 248 21.47 10.45 18.75
N GLN A 249 21.20 11.60 19.39
CA GLN A 249 21.66 12.92 18.93
C GLN A 249 23.15 12.98 18.54
N PRO A 250 24.11 12.39 19.30
CA PRO A 250 25.52 12.42 18.94
C PRO A 250 25.86 11.74 17.60
N TYR A 251 25.01 10.84 17.10
CA TYR A 251 25.22 10.12 15.84
C TYR A 251 24.76 10.92 14.61
N ASN A 252 24.02 12.01 14.79
CA ASN A 252 23.56 12.92 13.73
C ASN A 252 22.88 12.19 12.54
N LEU A 253 21.91 11.32 12.83
CA LEU A 253 21.24 10.48 11.82
C LEU A 253 20.21 11.24 10.95
N GLY A 254 20.04 12.55 11.15
CA GLY A 254 19.10 13.37 10.40
C GLY A 254 17.66 12.84 10.44
N GLU A 255 17.04 12.66 9.28
CA GLU A 255 15.65 12.16 9.17
C GLU A 255 15.46 10.72 9.66
N ILE A 256 16.54 9.92 9.69
CA ILE A 256 16.50 8.56 10.20
C ILE A 256 16.26 8.55 11.71
N GLU A 257 16.89 9.45 12.48
CA GLU A 257 16.63 9.56 13.93
C GLU A 257 15.13 9.76 14.18
N SER A 258 14.54 10.75 13.49
CA SER A 258 13.12 11.03 13.59
C SER A 258 12.25 9.83 13.21
N ALA A 259 12.64 9.08 12.18
CA ALA A 259 11.91 7.88 11.76
C ALA A 259 11.97 6.76 12.82
N ILE A 260 13.13 6.54 13.45
CA ILE A 260 13.29 5.54 14.53
C ILE A 260 12.40 5.92 15.71
N ILE A 261 12.50 7.16 16.18
CA ILE A 261 11.73 7.63 17.36
C ILE A 261 10.22 7.61 17.09
N ASN A 262 9.78 8.06 15.91
CA ASN A 262 8.36 8.06 15.56
C ASN A 262 7.80 6.64 15.41
N THR A 263 8.60 5.71 14.86
CA THR A 263 8.21 4.29 14.79
C THR A 263 8.04 3.73 16.20
N LEU A 264 9.02 3.93 17.08
CA LEU A 264 8.95 3.44 18.45
C LEU A 264 7.76 4.02 19.23
N LYS A 265 7.50 5.34 19.09
CA LYS A 265 6.33 5.99 19.71
C LYS A 265 5.01 5.39 19.21
N TYR A 266 4.90 5.09 17.91
CA TYR A 266 3.72 4.44 17.33
C TYR A 266 3.56 3.00 17.83
N GLU A 267 4.63 2.23 17.90
CA GLU A 267 4.55 0.85 18.40
C GLU A 267 4.17 0.79 19.89
N LEU A 268 4.77 1.66 20.70
CA LEU A 268 4.45 1.77 22.12
C LEU A 268 3.00 2.22 22.36
N SER A 269 2.43 3.07 21.52
CA SER A 269 1.02 3.47 21.69
C SER A 269 0.08 2.27 21.48
N ILE A 270 0.31 1.47 20.44
CA ILE A 270 -0.45 0.24 20.18
C ILE A 270 -0.23 -0.78 21.30
N PHE A 271 1.01 -0.95 21.75
CA PHE A 271 1.37 -1.83 22.86
C PHE A 271 0.60 -1.47 24.13
N HIS A 272 0.62 -0.20 24.54
CA HIS A 272 -0.10 0.25 25.74
C HIS A 272 -1.62 0.11 25.60
N GLU A 273 -2.19 0.47 24.45
CA GLU A 273 -3.63 0.28 24.19
C GLU A 273 -4.04 -1.19 24.28
N TYR A 274 -3.25 -2.09 23.70
CA TYR A 274 -3.48 -3.54 23.77
C TYR A 274 -3.42 -4.05 25.21
N HIS A 275 -2.36 -3.73 25.97
CA HIS A 275 -2.18 -4.23 27.33
C HIS A 275 -3.16 -3.62 28.33
N GLN A 276 -3.58 -2.37 28.12
CA GLN A 276 -4.67 -1.77 28.89
C GLN A 276 -5.97 -2.56 28.67
N PHE A 277 -6.36 -2.78 27.41
CA PHE A 277 -7.59 -3.51 27.10
C PHE A 277 -7.53 -4.98 27.55
N ARG A 278 -6.36 -5.61 27.44
CA ARG A 278 -6.08 -6.94 28.00
C ARG A 278 -6.36 -7.00 29.50
N SER A 279 -5.91 -5.99 30.26
CA SER A 279 -6.15 -5.88 31.71
C SER A 279 -7.63 -5.70 32.06
N GLU A 280 -8.38 -4.97 31.22
CA GLU A 280 -9.84 -4.82 31.35
C GLU A 280 -10.58 -6.14 31.11
N ILE A 281 -10.17 -6.92 30.10
CA ILE A 281 -10.73 -8.27 29.82
C ILE A 281 -10.48 -9.24 30.97
N SER A 282 -9.29 -9.22 31.58
CA SER A 282 -8.98 -10.07 32.73
C SER A 282 -9.88 -9.82 33.95
N LYS A 283 -10.54 -8.66 34.00
CA LYS A 283 -11.50 -8.26 35.04
C LYS A 283 -12.95 -8.30 34.53
N SER A 284 -13.20 -8.99 33.41
CA SER A 284 -14.53 -9.07 32.80
C SER A 284 -15.52 -9.86 33.65
N SER A 285 -16.79 -9.49 33.54
CA SER A 285 -17.93 -10.12 34.18
C SER A 285 -19.13 -10.09 33.23
N SER A 286 -20.19 -10.84 33.55
CA SER A 286 -21.42 -10.84 32.74
C SER A 286 -22.05 -9.44 32.55
N HIS A 287 -21.82 -8.52 33.50
CA HIS A 287 -22.39 -7.17 33.46
C HIS A 287 -21.71 -6.24 32.45
N ASN A 288 -20.41 -6.45 32.15
CA ASN A 288 -19.64 -5.58 31.25
C ASN A 288 -19.24 -6.26 29.93
N ALA A 289 -19.56 -7.54 29.74
CA ALA A 289 -19.19 -8.29 28.55
C ALA A 289 -19.68 -7.64 27.24
N ALA A 290 -20.96 -7.23 27.16
CA ALA A 290 -21.48 -6.59 25.94
C ALA A 290 -20.74 -5.27 25.61
N GLN A 291 -20.40 -4.47 26.63
CA GLN A 291 -19.64 -3.23 26.46
C GLN A 291 -18.21 -3.51 25.97
N LEU A 292 -17.50 -4.43 26.64
CA LEU A 292 -16.15 -4.84 26.26
C LEU A 292 -16.12 -5.40 24.82
N ASN A 293 -17.15 -6.14 24.41
CA ASN A 293 -17.24 -6.67 23.05
C ASN A 293 -17.36 -5.56 22.00
N ASN A 294 -18.12 -4.51 22.30
CA ASN A 294 -18.23 -3.35 21.42
C ASN A 294 -16.93 -2.54 21.40
N GLN A 295 -16.30 -2.34 22.56
CA GLN A 295 -14.98 -1.70 22.65
C GLN A 295 -13.93 -2.46 21.85
N PHE A 296 -13.93 -3.79 21.90
CA PHE A 296 -13.06 -4.64 21.09
C PHE A 296 -13.22 -4.37 19.59
N ARG A 297 -14.46 -4.35 19.09
CA ARG A 297 -14.76 -4.07 17.68
C ARG A 297 -14.28 -2.67 17.26
N SER A 298 -14.55 -1.67 18.08
CA SER A 298 -14.08 -0.29 17.86
C SER A 298 -12.55 -0.20 17.85
N LEU A 299 -11.88 -0.91 18.77
CA LEU A 299 -10.42 -0.94 18.87
C LEU A 299 -9.78 -1.59 17.63
N LEU A 300 -10.35 -2.70 17.15
CA LEU A 300 -9.91 -3.33 15.91
C LEU A 300 -10.05 -2.40 14.70
N GLN A 301 -11.20 -1.71 14.56
CA GLN A 301 -11.39 -0.75 13.46
C GLN A 301 -10.41 0.43 13.57
N LYS A 302 -10.17 0.95 14.79
CA LYS A 302 -9.19 2.01 15.06
C LYS A 302 -7.78 1.58 14.64
N TRP A 303 -7.33 0.40 15.06
CA TRP A 303 -6.01 -0.11 14.70
C TRP A 303 -5.88 -0.34 13.20
N PHE A 304 -6.90 -0.88 12.55
CA PHE A 304 -6.93 -1.02 11.09
C PHE A 304 -6.83 0.35 10.39
N ASN A 305 -7.63 1.32 10.81
CA ASN A 305 -7.63 2.67 10.24
C ASN A 305 -6.28 3.37 10.40
N SER A 306 -5.54 3.10 11.48
CA SER A 306 -4.18 3.63 11.70
C SER A 306 -3.16 3.15 10.65
N LYS A 307 -3.48 2.09 9.90
CA LYS A 307 -2.63 1.52 8.85
C LYS A 307 -2.90 2.12 7.46
N LEU A 308 -3.99 2.87 7.31
CA LEU A 308 -4.38 3.47 6.05
C LEU A 308 -3.58 4.76 5.82
N VAL A 309 -2.83 4.80 4.72
CA VAL A 309 -2.09 5.98 4.27
C VAL A 309 -2.70 6.44 2.96
N VAL A 310 -3.40 7.59 2.97
CA VAL A 310 -4.13 8.07 1.80
C VAL A 310 -3.32 9.15 1.09
N ILE A 311 -3.01 8.91 -0.19
CA ILE A 311 -2.34 9.89 -1.06
C ILE A 311 -3.44 10.60 -1.85
N TRP A 312 -3.96 11.69 -1.27
CA TRP A 312 -5.11 12.43 -1.79
C TRP A 312 -4.88 13.11 -3.13
N ASP A 313 -3.62 13.40 -3.46
CA ASP A 313 -3.28 14.01 -4.74
C ASP A 313 -3.44 12.97 -5.86
N TYR A 314 -4.48 13.16 -6.68
CA TYR A 314 -4.75 12.36 -7.86
C TYR A 314 -3.66 12.49 -8.93
N HIS A 315 -2.78 13.48 -8.83
CA HIS A 315 -1.65 13.69 -9.74
C HIS A 315 -0.30 13.38 -9.10
N ALA A 316 -0.30 12.75 -7.92
CA ALA A 316 0.94 12.30 -7.29
C ALA A 316 1.74 11.42 -8.26
N SER A 317 2.99 11.80 -8.47
CA SER A 317 3.95 11.06 -9.26
C SER A 317 4.32 9.73 -8.59
N GLY A 318 4.81 8.78 -9.37
CA GLY A 318 5.29 7.49 -8.88
C GLY A 318 6.42 7.67 -7.87
N ASP A 319 7.32 8.65 -8.08
CA ASP A 319 8.40 8.97 -7.15
C ASP A 319 7.86 9.53 -5.80
N GLU A 320 6.81 10.36 -5.82
CA GLU A 320 6.11 10.82 -4.60
C GLU A 320 5.47 9.66 -3.81
N ILE A 321 4.90 8.68 -4.52
CA ILE A 321 4.30 7.49 -3.93
C ILE A 321 5.39 6.61 -3.30
N VAL A 322 6.49 6.33 -4.01
CA VAL A 322 7.64 5.58 -3.49
C VAL A 322 8.20 6.25 -2.24
N GLU A 323 8.40 7.56 -2.28
CA GLU A 323 8.90 8.34 -1.14
C GLU A 323 7.96 8.29 0.07
N THR A 324 6.65 8.29 -0.18
CA THR A 324 5.65 8.14 0.88
C THR A 324 5.69 6.74 1.49
N ILE A 325 5.85 5.70 0.67
CA ILE A 325 6.00 4.32 1.15
C ILE A 325 7.27 4.19 2.00
N ALA A 326 8.40 4.73 1.52
CA ALA A 326 9.66 4.71 2.26
C ALA A 326 9.56 5.40 3.61
N ARG A 327 8.91 6.58 3.68
CA ARG A 327 8.70 7.31 4.95
C ARG A 327 7.85 6.53 5.97
N HIS A 328 6.94 5.67 5.50
CA HIS A 328 6.09 4.82 6.35
C HIS A 328 6.66 3.40 6.55
N THR A 329 7.86 3.16 6.04
CA THR A 329 8.64 1.94 6.30
C THR A 329 9.67 2.26 7.39
N PRO A 330 9.78 1.48 8.48
CA PRO A 330 10.83 1.68 9.46
C PRO A 330 12.24 1.55 8.84
N PRO A 331 13.24 2.37 9.24
CA PRO A 331 14.63 2.20 8.81
C PRO A 331 15.14 0.77 9.04
N GLY A 332 16.00 0.24 8.17
CA GLY A 332 16.51 -1.13 8.30
C GLY A 332 15.57 -2.25 7.87
N PHE A 333 14.28 -1.97 7.67
CA PHE A 333 13.30 -3.00 7.32
C PHE A 333 13.30 -3.32 5.82
N TYR A 334 12.90 -4.55 5.53
CA TYR A 334 12.57 -5.02 4.19
C TYR A 334 11.06 -4.95 3.96
N ASN A 335 10.60 -3.98 3.16
CA ASN A 335 9.19 -3.82 2.84
C ASN A 335 8.83 -4.51 1.53
N ARG A 336 8.01 -5.55 1.66
CA ARG A 336 7.38 -6.25 0.54
C ARG A 336 6.04 -5.57 0.26
N ILE A 337 5.90 -5.03 -0.95
CA ILE A 337 4.79 -4.19 -1.36
C ILE A 337 4.01 -4.90 -2.45
N MET A 338 2.72 -5.14 -2.25
CA MET A 338 1.85 -5.67 -3.30
C MET A 338 0.93 -4.59 -3.86
N GLY A 339 1.05 -4.34 -5.17
CA GLY A 339 0.09 -3.51 -5.90
C GLY A 339 -1.20 -4.28 -6.14
N ILE A 340 -2.34 -3.69 -5.79
CA ILE A 340 -3.66 -4.29 -6.00
C ILE A 340 -4.62 -3.26 -6.58
N GLN A 341 -5.61 -3.76 -7.33
CA GLN A 341 -6.69 -2.99 -7.96
C GLN A 341 -6.21 -2.00 -9.03
N ASN A 342 -6.63 -2.18 -10.30
CA ASN A 342 -6.42 -1.28 -11.45
C ASN A 342 -4.97 -0.81 -11.74
N ILE A 343 -4.55 -0.88 -13.00
CA ILE A 343 -3.31 -0.24 -13.48
C ILE A 343 -3.62 0.91 -14.44
N LYS A 344 -3.95 2.09 -13.90
CA LYS A 344 -4.19 3.34 -14.66
C LYS A 344 -3.83 4.57 -13.82
N GLY A 345 -3.62 5.72 -14.48
CA GLY A 345 -3.37 7.00 -13.82
C GLY A 345 -2.13 6.93 -12.94
N THR A 346 -2.23 7.40 -11.69
CA THR A 346 -1.13 7.38 -10.71
C THR A 346 -0.52 6.00 -10.49
N GLY A 347 -1.33 4.94 -10.42
CA GLY A 347 -0.80 3.58 -10.28
C GLY A 347 0.01 3.11 -11.50
N LEU A 348 -0.28 3.62 -12.70
CA LEU A 348 0.53 3.31 -13.88
C LEU A 348 1.90 4.00 -13.81
N ASP A 349 1.93 5.28 -13.44
CA ASP A 349 3.18 6.02 -13.25
C ASP A 349 4.05 5.39 -12.14
N PHE A 350 3.42 4.96 -11.04
CA PHE A 350 4.07 4.18 -9.99
C PHE A 350 4.74 2.90 -10.53
N VAL A 351 4.03 2.11 -11.35
CA VAL A 351 4.60 0.90 -11.97
C VAL A 351 5.75 1.25 -12.93
N TYR A 352 5.66 2.36 -13.67
CA TYR A 352 6.77 2.81 -14.53
C TYR A 352 8.05 3.11 -13.76
N ARG A 353 7.98 3.61 -12.52
CA ARG A 353 9.19 3.78 -11.68
C ARG A 353 9.88 2.46 -11.38
N TRP A 354 9.11 1.39 -11.14
CA TRP A 354 9.66 0.06 -10.89
C TRP A 354 10.24 -0.59 -12.15
N LEU A 355 9.63 -0.35 -13.31
CA LEU A 355 10.18 -0.78 -14.61
C LEU A 355 11.49 -0.06 -14.93
N ALA A 356 11.54 1.26 -14.73
CA ALA A 356 12.76 2.05 -14.85
C ALA A 356 13.84 1.56 -13.87
N TRP A 357 13.47 1.30 -12.61
CA TRP A 357 14.36 0.74 -11.60
C TRP A 357 14.95 -0.60 -12.03
N GLU A 358 14.15 -1.55 -12.54
CA GLU A 358 14.69 -2.85 -12.97
C GLU A 358 15.73 -2.73 -14.08
N LYS A 359 15.50 -1.84 -15.07
CA LYS A 359 16.48 -1.56 -16.12
C LYS A 359 17.78 -0.99 -15.53
N CYS A 360 17.64 0.01 -14.65
CA CYS A 360 18.77 0.64 -13.96
C CYS A 360 19.54 -0.37 -13.11
N TYR A 361 18.83 -1.19 -12.33
CA TYR A 361 19.39 -2.23 -11.48
C TYR A 361 20.19 -3.24 -12.31
N LYS A 362 19.64 -3.75 -13.42
CA LYS A 362 20.34 -4.70 -14.30
C LYS A 362 21.63 -4.10 -14.88
N ALA A 363 21.57 -2.86 -15.35
CA ALA A 363 22.75 -2.15 -15.88
C ALA A 363 23.82 -1.94 -14.80
N ALA A 364 23.44 -1.45 -13.62
CA ALA A 364 24.36 -1.19 -12.52
C ALA A 364 24.90 -2.49 -11.87
N LYS A 365 24.08 -3.53 -11.76
CA LYS A 365 24.48 -4.85 -11.25
C LYS A 365 25.57 -5.47 -12.12
N LEU A 366 25.41 -5.45 -13.45
CA LEU A 366 26.41 -5.96 -14.38
C LEU A 366 27.77 -5.27 -14.18
N LEU A 367 27.76 -3.96 -13.93
CA LEU A 367 28.98 -3.20 -13.62
C LEU A 367 29.59 -3.58 -12.28
N ARG A 368 28.76 -3.73 -11.22
CA ARG A 368 29.24 -4.17 -9.90
C ARG A 368 29.90 -5.56 -9.95
N GLU A 369 29.31 -6.50 -10.68
CA GLU A 369 29.84 -7.86 -10.83
C GLU A 369 31.16 -7.89 -11.61
N ASN A 370 31.35 -6.94 -12.53
CA ASN A 370 32.57 -6.81 -13.34
C ASN A 370 33.43 -5.62 -12.90
N ALA A 371 33.39 -5.29 -11.60
CA ALA A 371 33.99 -4.07 -11.07
C ALA A 371 35.51 -3.97 -11.23
N THR A 372 36.22 -5.00 -11.70
CA THR A 372 37.67 -4.96 -11.98
C THR A 372 38.01 -4.86 -13.47
N ARG A 373 37.02 -5.01 -14.35
CA ARG A 373 37.20 -5.04 -15.82
C ARG A 373 36.02 -4.36 -16.50
N ILE A 374 36.01 -3.03 -16.45
CA ILE A 374 34.95 -2.21 -17.06
C ILE A 374 35.37 -1.83 -18.48
N THR A 375 34.47 -2.01 -19.43
CA THR A 375 34.60 -1.52 -20.79
C THR A 375 33.50 -0.51 -21.10
N TYR A 376 33.67 0.25 -22.19
CA TYR A 376 32.62 1.16 -22.66
C TYR A 376 31.32 0.42 -23.00
N GLN A 377 31.42 -0.80 -23.56
CA GLN A 377 30.25 -1.64 -23.88
C GLN A 377 29.46 -2.03 -22.63
N THR A 378 30.16 -2.37 -21.54
CA THR A 378 29.49 -2.70 -20.26
C THR A 378 28.90 -1.47 -19.56
N LEU A 379 29.47 -0.28 -19.80
CA LEU A 379 29.01 0.99 -19.21
C LEU A 379 27.84 1.62 -19.98
N ALA A 380 27.79 1.42 -21.30
CA ALA A 380 26.83 2.06 -22.21
C ALA A 380 25.35 1.95 -21.76
N PRO A 381 24.86 0.81 -21.22
CA PRO A 381 23.48 0.73 -20.73
C PRO A 381 23.16 1.70 -19.60
N LEU A 382 24.09 1.91 -18.66
CA LEU A 382 23.88 2.85 -17.54
C LEU A 382 24.11 4.30 -17.98
N ALA A 383 25.11 4.54 -18.85
CA ALA A 383 25.40 5.87 -19.40
C ALA A 383 24.23 6.44 -20.21
N SER A 384 23.59 5.60 -21.03
CA SER A 384 22.44 5.99 -21.85
C SER A 384 21.11 6.05 -21.11
N PHE A 385 21.06 5.61 -19.83
CA PHE A 385 19.83 5.56 -19.06
C PHE A 385 19.33 6.97 -18.66
N ASN A 386 18.06 7.28 -18.94
CA ASN A 386 17.46 8.61 -18.71
C ASN A 386 16.34 8.63 -17.65
N GLU A 387 15.85 7.46 -17.24
CA GLU A 387 14.65 7.35 -16.39
C GLU A 387 15.01 7.26 -14.90
N PHE A 388 16.03 7.99 -14.45
CA PHE A 388 16.43 7.98 -13.04
C PHE A 388 15.29 8.44 -12.13
N GLY A 389 15.07 7.69 -11.06
CA GLY A 389 14.05 7.95 -10.04
C GLY A 389 14.60 7.65 -8.65
N VAL A 390 13.77 7.84 -7.64
CA VAL A 390 14.16 7.69 -6.23
C VAL A 390 14.72 6.28 -5.94
N LEU A 391 14.13 5.25 -6.56
CA LEU A 391 14.58 3.85 -6.42
C LEU A 391 16.02 3.62 -6.94
N CYS A 392 16.51 4.46 -7.85
CA CYS A 392 17.81 4.28 -8.49
C CYS A 392 18.95 4.94 -7.69
N GLU A 393 18.64 5.95 -6.89
CA GLU A 393 19.62 6.92 -6.40
C GLU A 393 20.79 6.27 -5.64
N GLU A 394 20.49 5.58 -4.55
CA GLU A 394 21.52 5.02 -3.67
C GLU A 394 22.32 3.94 -4.40
N TYR A 395 21.62 3.07 -5.13
CA TYR A 395 22.26 1.97 -5.83
C TYR A 395 23.23 2.46 -6.91
N VAL A 396 22.90 3.52 -7.66
CA VAL A 396 23.78 4.10 -8.68
C VAL A 396 24.97 4.80 -8.04
N ARG A 397 24.76 5.64 -7.01
CA ARG A 397 25.86 6.32 -6.29
C ARG A 397 26.88 5.33 -5.75
N GLU A 398 26.41 4.32 -5.03
CA GLU A 398 27.25 3.25 -4.52
C GLU A 398 27.95 2.47 -5.63
N THR A 399 27.27 2.21 -6.75
CA THR A 399 27.88 1.52 -7.90
C THR A 399 29.07 2.32 -8.39
N VAL A 400 28.89 3.61 -8.68
CA VAL A 400 29.98 4.46 -9.18
C VAL A 400 31.14 4.54 -8.17
N LEU A 401 30.83 4.65 -6.88
CA LEU A 401 31.84 4.65 -5.81
C LEU A 401 32.65 3.35 -5.77
N ILE A 402 31.99 2.19 -5.86
CA ILE A 402 32.65 0.88 -5.94
C ILE A 402 33.56 0.82 -7.16
N LEU A 403 33.07 1.21 -8.35
CA LEU A 403 33.85 1.13 -9.59
C LEU A 403 35.11 2.00 -9.53
N LYS A 404 35.01 3.21 -8.96
CA LYS A 404 36.15 4.12 -8.76
C LYS A 404 37.17 3.58 -7.76
N ASN A 405 36.72 2.98 -6.66
CA ASN A 405 37.60 2.45 -5.63
C ASN A 405 38.26 1.12 -6.04
N SER A 406 37.56 0.27 -6.79
CA SER A 406 38.05 -1.05 -7.21
C SER A 406 38.98 -1.00 -8.42
N ASN A 407 39.07 0.12 -9.14
CA ASN A 407 39.95 0.28 -10.30
C ASN A 407 40.79 1.57 -10.22
N PRO A 408 41.97 1.52 -9.59
CA PRO A 408 42.90 2.65 -9.54
C PRO A 408 43.40 3.11 -10.93
N SER A 409 43.25 2.26 -11.95
CA SER A 409 43.72 2.49 -13.33
C SER A 409 42.59 2.69 -14.34
N LEU A 410 41.43 3.22 -13.92
CA LEU A 410 40.36 3.60 -14.85
C LEU A 410 40.88 4.54 -15.93
N SER A 411 40.48 4.29 -17.18
CA SER A 411 40.80 5.23 -18.26
C SER A 411 40.12 6.58 -18.01
N PRO A 412 40.75 7.71 -18.39
CA PRO A 412 40.16 9.03 -18.23
C PRO A 412 38.76 9.15 -18.86
N GLN A 413 38.52 8.46 -19.97
CA GLN A 413 37.24 8.45 -20.67
C GLN A 413 36.14 7.75 -19.86
N ILE A 414 36.43 6.59 -19.25
CA ILE A 414 35.46 5.88 -18.41
C ILE A 414 35.18 6.69 -17.15
N ASN A 415 36.21 7.27 -16.54
CA ASN A 415 36.03 8.09 -15.33
C ASN A 415 35.14 9.32 -15.61
N ALA A 416 35.39 10.03 -16.72
CA ALA A 416 34.55 11.16 -17.14
C ALA A 416 33.08 10.75 -17.41
N GLU A 417 32.86 9.55 -17.95
CA GLU A 417 31.50 9.06 -18.20
C GLU A 417 30.78 8.67 -16.89
N LEU A 418 31.50 8.11 -15.91
CA LEU A 418 30.97 7.88 -14.56
C LEU A 418 30.59 9.19 -13.86
N ASP A 419 31.40 10.24 -14.03
CA ASP A 419 31.08 11.58 -13.51
C ASP A 419 29.81 12.14 -14.15
N ARG A 420 29.66 12.02 -15.48
CA ARG A 420 28.44 12.43 -16.18
C ARG A 420 27.19 11.68 -15.72
N ILE A 421 27.31 10.37 -15.45
CA ILE A 421 26.20 9.58 -14.90
C ILE A 421 25.78 10.15 -13.55
N LEU A 422 26.73 10.47 -12.67
CA LEU A 422 26.43 11.07 -11.37
C LEU A 422 25.82 12.46 -11.52
N GLU A 423 26.38 13.35 -12.33
CA GLU A 423 25.84 14.69 -12.56
C GLU A 423 24.38 14.65 -13.04
N LYS A 424 24.08 13.73 -13.97
CA LYS A 424 22.73 13.52 -14.49
C LYS A 424 21.78 12.97 -13.42
N LEU A 425 22.26 12.03 -12.60
CA LEU A 425 21.50 11.53 -11.46
C LEU A 425 21.19 12.67 -10.48
N GLU A 426 22.18 13.48 -10.10
CA GLU A 426 22.00 14.63 -9.20
C GLU A 426 20.99 15.63 -9.72
N ALA A 427 21.10 16.02 -11.00
CA ALA A 427 20.18 16.94 -11.63
C ALA A 427 18.74 16.40 -11.57
N THR A 428 18.56 15.12 -11.90
CA THR A 428 17.25 14.45 -11.86
C THR A 428 16.69 14.37 -10.44
N MET A 429 17.51 14.01 -9.45
CA MET A 429 17.07 13.89 -8.06
C MET A 429 16.76 15.26 -7.44
N SER A 430 17.52 16.30 -7.79
CA SER A 430 17.23 17.68 -7.39
C SER A 430 15.85 18.13 -7.91
N ASP A 431 15.54 17.82 -9.17
CA ASP A 431 14.24 18.12 -9.78
C ASP A 431 13.09 17.37 -9.11
N ILE A 432 13.26 16.07 -8.83
CA ILE A 432 12.27 15.27 -8.11
C ILE A 432 12.05 15.85 -6.71
N ARG A 433 13.10 16.06 -5.92
CA ARG A 433 12.98 16.62 -4.56
C ARG A 433 12.34 17.99 -4.55
N ARG A 434 12.66 18.84 -5.53
CA ARG A 434 12.01 20.15 -5.69
C ARG A 434 10.50 19.98 -5.89
N LYS A 435 10.07 19.11 -6.81
CA LYS A 435 8.64 18.81 -7.05
C LYS A 435 7.95 18.30 -5.78
N ILE A 436 8.52 17.29 -5.13
CA ILE A 436 8.00 16.72 -3.87
C ILE A 436 7.87 17.81 -2.79
N SER A 437 8.88 18.67 -2.64
CA SER A 437 8.87 19.73 -1.64
C SER A 437 7.80 20.79 -1.91
N THR A 438 7.54 21.12 -3.18
CA THR A 438 6.50 22.07 -3.58
C THR A 438 5.09 21.50 -3.36
N THR A 439 4.89 20.20 -3.59
CA THR A 439 3.64 19.50 -3.28
C THR A 439 3.40 19.49 -1.76
N ASN A 440 4.44 19.22 -0.97
CA ASN A 440 4.38 19.23 0.49
C ASN A 440 4.20 20.62 1.13
N LYS A 441 4.48 21.72 0.41
CA LYS A 441 4.18 23.10 0.88
C LYS A 441 2.68 23.43 0.82
N LYS A 442 1.89 22.75 -0.02
CA LYS A 442 0.43 22.73 0.08
C LYS A 442 0.01 21.73 1.16
N LYS A 443 0.41 21.97 2.41
CA LYS A 443 0.09 21.06 3.53
C LYS A 443 -1.45 20.92 3.67
N PRO A 444 -2.02 19.70 3.63
CA PRO A 444 -2.96 19.35 4.68
C PRO A 444 -2.15 19.27 5.97
N THR A 445 -2.53 20.03 6.99
CA THR A 445 -1.86 19.99 8.29
C THR A 445 -1.85 18.55 8.82
N PRO A 446 -0.72 18.03 9.35
CA PRO A 446 -0.67 16.73 10.06
C PRO A 446 -1.61 16.65 11.27
N PHE A 447 -2.21 17.80 11.61
CA PHE A 447 -3.05 18.10 12.75
C PHE A 447 -4.56 17.88 12.51
N GLN A 448 -4.98 17.38 11.34
CA GLN A 448 -6.40 17.11 11.03
C GLN A 448 -6.90 15.72 11.47
N TRP A 449 -6.02 14.80 11.85
CA TRP A 449 -6.43 13.44 12.22
C TRP A 449 -6.95 13.32 13.67
N ILE A 450 -6.43 14.14 14.60
CA ILE A 450 -6.84 14.11 16.02
C ILE A 450 -8.27 14.65 16.20
N TRP A 451 -8.74 15.55 15.33
CA TRP A 451 -10.06 16.17 15.47
C TRP A 451 -11.23 15.28 15.03
N ARG A 452 -11.02 14.24 14.21
CA ARG A 452 -12.09 13.28 13.86
C ARG A 452 -12.61 12.50 15.07
N TYR A 453 -11.76 12.26 16.06
CA TYR A 453 -12.16 11.56 17.29
C TYR A 453 -13.00 12.43 18.24
N VAL A 454 -12.87 13.76 18.14
CA VAL A 454 -13.68 14.72 18.90
C VAL A 454 -14.98 15.05 18.14
N GLU A 455 -14.96 15.07 16.80
CA GLU A 455 -16.16 15.26 15.96
C GLU A 455 -17.13 14.05 16.05
N GLU A 456 -16.66 12.82 16.23
CA GLU A 456 -17.50 11.62 16.38
C GLU A 456 -18.37 11.62 17.65
N LEU A 457 -17.98 12.33 18.72
CA LEU A 457 -18.81 12.51 19.93
C LEU A 457 -19.95 13.52 19.74
N LEU A 458 -19.91 14.35 18.69
CA LEU A 458 -20.90 15.40 18.39
C LEU A 458 -21.76 15.08 17.15
N ASP A 459 -21.35 14.13 16.32
CA ASP A 459 -21.93 13.88 14.98
C ASP A 459 -23.32 13.20 14.98
N ALA A 460 -23.74 12.58 16.09
CA ALA A 460 -25.08 12.00 16.19
C ALA A 460 -26.18 13.07 16.06
N ASP A 461 -25.93 14.28 16.57
CA ASP A 461 -26.90 15.38 16.57
C ASP A 461 -26.82 16.23 15.27
N ASP A 462 -25.63 16.36 14.67
CA ASP A 462 -25.44 17.09 13.40
C ASP A 462 -25.99 16.31 12.19
N ALA A 463 -25.92 14.98 12.19
CA ALA A 463 -26.50 14.15 11.13
C ALA A 463 -28.03 14.30 11.03
N VAL A 464 -28.73 14.40 12.16
CA VAL A 464 -30.18 14.62 12.22
C VAL A 464 -30.56 16.03 11.76
N ARG A 465 -29.79 17.04 12.15
CA ARG A 465 -30.00 18.44 11.72
C ARG A 465 -29.75 18.63 10.22
N ARG A 466 -28.73 17.97 9.65
CA ARG A 466 -28.44 18.00 8.21
C ARG A 466 -29.55 17.38 7.39
N ARG A 467 -30.12 16.27 7.86
CA ARG A 467 -31.26 15.63 7.19
C ARG A 467 -32.48 16.56 7.17
N LYS A 468 -32.85 17.14 8.31
CA LYS A 468 -33.94 18.13 8.38
C LYS A 468 -33.71 19.35 7.47
N HIS A 469 -32.47 19.84 7.41
CA HIS A 469 -32.14 20.99 6.55
C HIS A 469 -32.18 20.62 5.06
N ALA A 470 -31.71 19.44 4.66
CA ALA A 470 -31.83 18.97 3.28
C ALA A 470 -33.30 18.80 2.87
N ASP A 471 -34.12 18.22 3.75
CA ASP A 471 -35.56 18.06 3.54
C ASP A 471 -36.25 19.43 3.37
N MET A 472 -35.90 20.43 4.20
CA MET A 472 -36.38 21.80 4.04
C MET A 472 -35.95 22.44 2.71
N VAL A 473 -34.71 22.24 2.26
CA VAL A 473 -34.23 22.76 0.96
C VAL A 473 -34.99 22.13 -0.21
N TYR A 474 -35.32 20.84 -0.12
CA TYR A 474 -36.18 20.19 -1.12
C TYR A 474 -37.62 20.70 -1.07
N GLU A 475 -38.20 20.88 0.12
CA GLU A 475 -39.55 21.46 0.27
C GLU A 475 -39.61 22.90 -0.25
N ASP A 476 -38.60 23.73 0.03
CA ASP A 476 -38.51 25.11 -0.45
C ASP A 476 -38.29 25.17 -1.97
N LEU A 477 -37.56 24.21 -2.55
CA LEU A 477 -37.41 24.10 -4.00
C LEU A 477 -38.72 23.67 -4.68
N ILE A 478 -39.44 22.72 -4.10
CA ILE A 478 -40.76 22.25 -4.59
C ILE A 478 -41.79 23.37 -4.48
N ALA A 479 -41.78 24.11 -3.37
CA ALA A 479 -42.66 25.25 -3.13
C ALA A 479 -42.23 26.54 -3.86
N GLN A 480 -41.19 26.47 -4.71
CA GLN A 480 -40.64 27.61 -5.47
C GLN A 480 -40.21 28.81 -4.60
N ARG A 481 -39.91 28.60 -3.32
CA ARG A 481 -39.40 29.62 -2.40
C ARG A 481 -37.92 29.93 -2.63
N ILE A 482 -37.19 28.99 -3.23
CA ILE A 482 -35.80 29.16 -3.66
C ILE A 482 -35.63 28.70 -5.11
N ASN A 483 -34.66 29.29 -5.81
CA ASN A 483 -34.31 28.86 -7.17
C ASN A 483 -33.35 27.64 -7.14
N ARG A 484 -33.22 26.98 -8.29
CA ARG A 484 -32.43 25.75 -8.43
C ARG A 484 -30.95 25.96 -8.09
N ASP A 485 -30.38 27.10 -8.44
CA ASP A 485 -28.97 27.41 -8.16
C ASP A 485 -28.71 27.59 -6.66
N ARG A 486 -29.64 28.22 -5.93
CA ARG A 486 -29.57 28.35 -4.48
C ARG A 486 -29.76 27.00 -3.78
N ALA A 487 -30.69 26.18 -4.24
CA ALA A 487 -30.86 24.82 -3.71
C ALA A 487 -29.60 23.96 -3.92
N VAL A 488 -28.96 24.05 -5.09
CA VAL A 488 -27.70 23.37 -5.39
C VAL A 488 -26.57 23.87 -4.49
N ALA A 489 -26.46 25.20 -4.28
CA ALA A 489 -25.45 25.78 -3.40
C ALA A 489 -25.62 25.34 -1.93
N GLU A 490 -26.86 25.31 -1.42
CA GLU A 490 -27.17 24.86 -0.05
C GLU A 490 -26.92 23.35 0.13
N LEU A 491 -27.35 22.52 -0.82
CA LEU A 491 -27.07 21.08 -0.80
C LEU A 491 -25.57 20.78 -0.92
N GLN A 492 -24.83 21.56 -1.73
CA GLN A 492 -23.37 21.47 -1.79
C GLN A 492 -22.72 21.91 -0.48
N ALA A 493 -23.23 22.94 0.21
CA ALA A 493 -22.75 23.36 1.52
C ALA A 493 -22.96 22.26 2.57
N LEU A 494 -24.12 21.60 2.58
CA LEU A 494 -24.41 20.43 3.43
C LEU A 494 -23.49 19.24 3.11
N THR A 495 -23.24 18.97 1.83
CA THR A 495 -22.35 17.91 1.37
C THR A 495 -20.88 18.21 1.71
N ASN A 496 -20.48 19.49 1.67
CA ASN A 496 -19.15 19.90 2.09
C ASN A 496 -19.00 19.87 3.62
N ARG A 497 -20.07 20.09 4.38
CA ARG A 497 -20.11 19.91 5.83
C ARG A 497 -19.98 18.43 6.24
N GLN A 498 -20.45 17.51 5.39
CA GLN A 498 -20.24 16.05 5.54
C GLN A 498 -18.77 15.61 5.39
N LYS A 499 -17.89 16.45 4.82
CA LYS A 499 -16.47 16.12 4.60
C LYS A 499 -15.57 16.39 5.83
N GLY A 500 -16.13 16.78 6.97
CA GLY A 500 -15.41 17.08 8.22
C GLY A 500 -14.78 18.47 8.27
N GLY A 501 -14.37 18.93 9.45
CA GLY A 501 -13.69 20.22 9.64
C GLY A 501 -14.59 21.46 9.72
N TRP A 502 -15.89 21.27 9.95
CA TRP A 502 -16.86 22.37 10.09
C TRP A 502 -16.67 23.13 11.40
N LEU A 503 -16.29 22.44 12.49
CA LEU A 503 -16.07 23.03 13.81
C LEU A 503 -14.97 24.11 13.75
N LEU A 504 -13.90 23.85 13.01
CA LEU A 504 -12.80 24.79 12.74
C LEU A 504 -13.25 26.04 11.96
N LYS A 505 -14.20 25.90 11.04
CA LYS A 505 -14.78 27.04 10.30
C LYS A 505 -15.71 27.86 11.19
N THR A 506 -16.53 27.22 12.01
CA THR A 506 -17.48 27.90 12.91
C THR A 506 -16.77 28.64 14.04
N ILE A 507 -15.68 28.08 14.59
CA ILE A 507 -14.85 28.75 15.60
C ILE A 507 -14.10 29.94 14.97
N LYS A 508 -13.51 29.78 13.77
CA LYS A 508 -12.86 30.89 13.06
C LYS A 508 -13.82 32.05 12.77
N GLN A 509 -15.04 31.75 12.35
CA GLN A 509 -16.06 32.78 12.08
C GLN A 509 -16.50 33.52 13.34
N ARG A 510 -16.52 32.88 14.52
CA ARG A 510 -16.85 33.51 15.80
C ARG A 510 -15.71 34.31 16.44
N THR A 511 -14.48 34.13 15.97
CA THR A 511 -13.31 34.94 16.40
C THR A 511 -13.03 36.14 15.50
N THR A 512 -13.70 36.25 14.35
CA THR A 512 -13.60 37.41 13.42
C THR A 512 -14.88 38.25 13.34
N THR A 513 -15.77 38.09 14.31
CA THR A 513 -16.90 38.98 14.63
C THR A 513 -16.88 39.21 16.12
#